data_AF-A0A7K2KUE8-F1
#
_entry.id   AF-A0A7K2KUE8-F1
#
_cell.length_a   1.000
_cell.length_b   1.000
_cell.length_c   1.000
_cell.angle_alpha   90.00
_cell.angle_beta   90.00
_cell.angle_gamma   90.00
#
_symmetry.space_group_name_H-M   'P 1'
#
loop_
_entity.id
_entity.type
_entity.pdbx_description
1 polymer ?
#
loop_
_entity_poly.entity_id
_entity_poly.type
_entity_poly.pdbx_seq_one_letter_code
_entity_poly.pdbx_strand_id
1 'polypeptide(L)'
;GEAVCPAGPGALVALTGGLFKMGDPLLVPLRAELARRLPEARTAVPAGDPLAGAVGLAAALATGTLRLPEDPTMLRLWRGDVPAL
;
A
#
# COMPACT_ATOMS: atom_id res chain seq x y z
N GLY A 1 -0.38 4.78 -11.81
CA GLY A 1 0.95 4.38 -11.33
C GLY A 1 1.06 2.89 -11.51
N GLU A 2 2.07 2.43 -12.25
CA GLU A 2 2.34 1.00 -12.38
C GLU A 2 2.92 0.50 -11.04
N ALA A 3 2.41 -0.60 -10.52
CA ALA A 3 2.98 -1.21 -9.33
C ALA A 3 4.34 -1.83 -9.72
N VAL A 4 5.43 -1.21 -9.28
CA VAL A 4 6.79 -1.71 -9.54
C VAL A 4 7.09 -2.80 -8.53
N CYS A 5 7.02 -4.06 -8.96
CA CYS A 5 7.56 -5.17 -8.18
C CYS A 5 9.10 -5.12 -8.31
N PRO A 6 9.88 -5.07 -7.22
CA PRO A 6 11.33 -5.10 -7.30
C PRO A 6 11.78 -6.37 -8.04
N ALA A 7 12.64 -6.22 -9.06
CA ALA A 7 13.17 -7.37 -9.77
C ALA A 7 14.14 -8.14 -8.87
N GLY A 8 13.92 -9.44 -8.69
CA GLY A 8 14.90 -10.34 -8.07
C GLY A 8 14.29 -11.43 -7.18
N PRO A 9 15.12 -12.40 -6.77
CA PRO A 9 14.72 -13.46 -5.85
C PRO A 9 14.21 -12.88 -4.53
N GLY A 10 13.03 -13.31 -4.09
CA GLY A 10 12.42 -12.87 -2.82
C GLY A 10 11.47 -11.68 -2.92
N ALA A 11 11.15 -11.22 -4.13
CA ALA A 11 10.10 -10.24 -4.34
C ALA A 11 8.75 -10.76 -3.82
N LEU A 12 8.07 -9.97 -2.99
CA LEU A 12 6.80 -10.34 -2.38
C LEU A 12 5.65 -9.54 -3.00
N VAL A 13 4.57 -10.23 -3.36
CA VAL A 13 3.35 -9.64 -3.90
C VAL A 13 2.18 -9.95 -2.97
N ALA A 14 1.58 -8.91 -2.40
CA ALA A 14 0.35 -9.04 -1.62
C ALA A 14 -0.87 -8.60 -2.43
N LEU A 15 -1.94 -9.39 -2.39
CA LEU A 15 -3.21 -9.06 -3.03
C LEU A 15 -4.12 -8.34 -2.04
N THR A 16 -4.26 -7.02 -2.17
CA THR A 16 -5.00 -6.17 -1.22
C THR A 16 -6.32 -5.63 -1.80
N GLY A 17 -7.40 -5.69 -1.03
CA GLY A 17 -8.69 -5.09 -1.41
C GLY A 17 -9.83 -6.11 -1.46
N GLY A 18 -11.06 -5.60 -1.54
CA GLY A 18 -12.28 -6.41 -1.42
C GLY A 18 -12.52 -7.38 -2.58
N LEU A 19 -12.01 -7.07 -3.77
CA LEU A 19 -12.23 -7.88 -4.99
C LEU A 19 -11.73 -9.32 -4.83
N PHE A 20 -10.62 -9.51 -4.11
CA PHE A 20 -10.02 -10.82 -3.86
C PHE A 20 -10.86 -11.75 -2.99
N LYS A 21 -11.93 -11.24 -2.36
CA LYS A 21 -12.91 -12.05 -1.62
C LYS A 21 -13.83 -12.88 -2.52
N MET A 22 -13.83 -12.65 -3.84
CA MET A 22 -14.60 -13.46 -4.79
C MET A 22 -14.12 -14.92 -4.91
N GLY A 23 -12.94 -15.23 -4.37
CA GLY A 23 -12.40 -16.58 -4.35
C GLY A 23 -11.88 -17.05 -5.70
N ASP A 24 -11.94 -18.36 -5.92
CA ASP A 24 -11.30 -19.04 -7.06
C ASP A 24 -11.63 -18.48 -8.45
N PRO A 25 -12.86 -18.03 -8.76
CA PRO A 25 -13.17 -17.42 -10.05
C PRO A 25 -12.26 -16.25 -10.44
N LEU A 26 -11.75 -15.51 -9.44
CA LEU A 26 -10.75 -14.45 -9.65
C LEU A 26 -9.33 -14.94 -9.36
N LEU A 27 -9.15 -15.67 -8.25
CA LEU A 27 -7.82 -15.96 -7.73
C LEU A 27 -7.04 -16.96 -8.60
N VAL A 28 -7.72 -17.93 -9.23
CA VAL A 28 -7.07 -18.90 -10.12
C VAL A 28 -6.46 -18.24 -11.36
N PRO A 29 -7.22 -17.50 -12.20
CA PRO A 29 -6.64 -16.85 -13.38
C PRO A 29 -5.59 -15.79 -13.01
N LEU A 30 -5.79 -15.06 -11.90
CA LEU A 30 -4.83 -14.07 -11.43
C LEU A 30 -3.48 -14.70 -11.03
N ARG A 31 -3.49 -15.81 -10.29
CA ARG A 31 -2.26 -16.52 -9.89
C ARG A 31 -1.50 -17.05 -11.11
N ALA A 32 -2.22 -17.57 -12.11
CA ALA A 32 -1.61 -18.03 -13.36
C ALA A 32 -0.89 -16.88 -14.09
N GLU A 33 -1.55 -15.71 -14.19
CA GLU A 33 -0.95 -14.54 -14.84
C GLU A 33 0.23 -13.96 -14.04
N LEU A 34 0.16 -13.95 -12.71
CA LEU A 34 1.27 -13.54 -11.85
C LEU A 34 2.48 -14.46 -12.04
N ALA A 35 2.29 -15.79 -12.06
CA ALA A 35 3.39 -16.73 -12.30
C ALA A 35 4.04 -16.52 -13.68
N ARG A 36 3.24 -16.15 -14.69
CA ARG A 36 3.74 -15.86 -16.04
C ARG A 36 4.52 -14.54 -16.12
N ARG A 37 4.05 -13.49 -15.44
CA ARG A 37 4.67 -12.14 -15.50
C ARG A 37 5.78 -11.92 -14.49
N LEU A 38 5.70 -12.57 -13.34
CA LEU A 38 6.57 -12.38 -12.18
C LEU A 38 7.02 -13.74 -11.64
N PRO A 39 7.76 -14.55 -12.44
CA PRO A 39 8.12 -15.93 -12.07
C PRO A 39 8.95 -16.02 -10.80
N GLU A 40 9.74 -14.99 -10.48
CA GLU A 40 10.60 -14.94 -9.29
C GLU A 40 9.89 -14.42 -8.03
N ALA A 41 8.66 -13.91 -8.17
CA ALA A 41 7.91 -13.32 -7.06
C ALA A 41 7.07 -14.38 -6.32
N ARG A 42 6.92 -14.20 -5.01
CA ARG A 42 6.07 -15.03 -4.15
C ARG A 42 4.88 -14.23 -3.66
N THR A 43 3.70 -14.85 -3.63
CA THR A 43 2.54 -14.22 -3.02
C THR A 43 2.66 -14.21 -1.50
N ALA A 44 2.36 -13.09 -0.87
CA ALA A 44 2.37 -12.91 0.58
C ALA A 44 1.00 -12.46 1.09
N VAL A 45 0.77 -12.67 2.39
CA VAL A 45 -0.39 -12.09 3.08
C VAL A 45 -0.20 -10.58 3.15
N PRO A 46 -1.24 -9.77 2.85
CA PRO A 46 -1.20 -8.32 3.05
C PRO A 46 -0.77 -7.93 4.45
N ALA A 47 0.10 -6.93 4.54
CA ALA A 47 0.52 -6.36 5.81
C ALA A 47 -0.58 -5.43 6.34
N GLY A 48 -1.34 -5.93 7.33
CA GLY A 48 -2.39 -5.17 7.99
C GLY A 48 -3.57 -4.80 7.09
N ASP A 49 -4.46 -3.96 7.61
CA ASP A 49 -5.59 -3.39 6.90
C ASP A 49 -5.38 -1.87 6.65
N PRO A 50 -6.21 -1.23 5.82
CA PRO A 50 -6.08 0.20 5.54
C PRO A 50 -6.16 1.11 6.79
N LEU A 51 -6.92 0.70 7.82
CA LEU A 51 -7.04 1.46 9.06
C LEU A 51 -5.74 1.40 9.86
N ALA A 52 -5.10 0.24 9.95
CA ALA A 52 -3.79 0.09 10.58
C ALA A 52 -2.75 1.02 9.93
N GLY A 53 -2.76 1.12 8.61
CA GLY A 53 -1.92 2.07 7.87
C GLY A 53 -2.23 3.54 8.22
N ALA A 54 -3.51 3.92 8.23
CA ALA A 54 -3.94 5.28 8.56
C ALA A 54 -3.56 5.68 10.00
N VAL A 55 -3.76 4.78 10.97
CA VAL A 55 -3.38 5.00 12.38
C VAL A 55 -1.86 5.11 12.52
N GLY A 56 -1.09 4.27 11.81
CA GLY A 56 0.37 4.36 11.79
C GLY A 56 0.87 5.71 11.26
N LEU A 57 0.26 6.24 10.20
CA LEU A 57 0.56 7.57 9.68
C LEU A 57 0.20 8.67 10.68
N ALA A 58 -1.00 8.62 11.27
CA ALA A 58 -1.44 9.60 12.26
C ALA A 58 -0.53 9.63 13.50
N ALA A 59 -0.12 8.46 14.00
CA ALA A 59 0.82 8.34 15.10
C ALA A 59 2.18 8.95 14.73
N ALA A 60 2.73 8.61 13.56
CA ALA A 60 4.01 9.13 13.10
C ALA A 60 4.00 10.65 12.88
N LEU A 61 2.88 11.21 12.44
CA LEU A 61 2.67 12.65 12.36
C LEU A 61 2.65 13.29 13.76
N ALA A 62 1.88 12.72 14.70
CA ALA A 62 1.75 13.23 16.07
C ALA A 62 3.08 13.20 16.83
N THR A 63 3.98 12.27 16.50
CA THR A 63 5.30 12.13 17.13
C THR A 63 6.44 12.73 16.32
N GLY A 64 6.17 13.37 15.17
CA GLY A 64 7.21 13.96 14.32
C GLY A 64 8.20 12.92 13.75
N THR A 65 7.76 11.67 13.57
CA THR A 65 8.61 10.54 13.12
C THR A 65 8.24 10.04 11.73
N LEU A 66 7.34 10.71 11.02
CA LEU A 66 6.96 10.33 9.67
C LEU A 66 8.17 10.47 8.73
N ARG A 67 8.55 9.37 8.06
CA ARG A 67 9.65 9.36 7.08
C ARG A 67 9.18 9.51 5.63
N LEU A 68 7.88 9.38 5.41
CA LEU A 68 7.31 9.57 4.08
C LEU A 68 7.35 11.08 3.75
N PRO A 69 7.70 11.45 2.52
CA PRO A 69 7.62 12.84 2.10
C PRO A 69 6.16 13.32 2.16
N GLU A 70 5.97 14.57 2.56
CA GLU A 70 4.67 15.22 2.45
C GLU A 70 4.31 15.47 0.99
N ASP A 71 3.09 15.12 0.61
CA ASP A 71 2.54 15.49 -0.69
C ASP A 71 2.06 16.96 -0.64
N PRO A 72 2.43 17.83 -1.59
CA PRO A 72 2.02 19.23 -1.59
C PRO A 72 0.50 19.43 -1.68
N THR A 73 -0.25 18.43 -2.14
CA THR A 73 -1.71 18.45 -2.26
C THR A 73 -2.44 17.85 -1.05
N MET A 74 -1.70 17.45 0.00
CA MET A 74 -2.27 16.86 1.20
C MET A 74 -3.23 17.83 1.90
N LEU A 75 -4.41 17.34 2.32
CA LEU A 75 -5.37 18.11 3.10
C LEU A 75 -4.76 18.48 4.47
N ARG A 76 -4.62 19.78 4.75
CA ARG A 76 -4.11 20.29 6.02
C ARG A 76 -5.23 20.86 6.86
N LEU A 77 -5.29 20.45 8.12
CA LEU A 77 -6.25 20.95 9.11
C LEU A 77 -5.54 21.93 10.04
N TRP A 78 -6.10 23.13 10.18
CA TRP A 78 -5.58 24.18 11.05
C TRP A 78 -6.58 24.45 12.17
N ARG A 79 -6.11 24.58 13.41
CA ARG A 79 -6.91 25.16 14.51
C ARG A 79 -6.41 26.59 14.73
N GLY A 80 -7.21 27.59 14.36
CA GLY A 80 -6.80 29.00 14.38
C GLY A 80 -6.11 29.45 13.08
N ASP A 81 -5.52 30.66 13.10
CA ASP A 81 -5.01 31.37 11.92
C ASP A 81 -4.11 30.50 11.02
N VAL A 82 -4.36 30.59 9.72
CA VAL A 82 -3.53 29.99 8.66
C VAL A 82 -2.21 30.77 8.60
N PRO A 83 -1.03 30.13 8.56
CA PRO A 83 0.22 30.86 8.45
C PRO A 83 0.32 31.44 7.06
N ALA A 84 0.95 32.61 6.98
CA ALA A 84 1.50 33.10 5.75
C ALA A 84 2.50 32.06 5.21
N LEU A 85 2.26 31.61 3.98
CA LEU A 85 3.16 30.74 3.21
C LEU A 85 4.50 31.44 2.95
#